data_AF-A0A5K0V990-F1
#
_entry.id   AF-A0A5K0V990-F1
#
_cell.length_a   1.000
_cell.length_b   1.000
_cell.length_c   1.000
_cell.angle_alpha   90.00
_cell.angle_beta   90.00
_cell.angle_gamma   90.00
#
_symmetry.space_group_name_H-M   'P 1'
#
loop_
_entity.id
_entity.type
_entity.pdbx_description
1 polymer ?
#
loop_
_entity_poly.entity_id
_entity_poly.type
_entity_poly.pdbx_seq_one_letter_code
_entity_poly.pdbx_strand_id
1 'polypeptide(L)' 'VGLLNVDGYYNSLLSFVDKAVDEGFISQSARHIIVSAPTAKELVRKLE' A
#
# COMPACT_ATOMS: atom_id res chain seq x y z
N VAL A 1 5.62 -2.24 -5.97
CA VAL A 1 5.00 -3.57 -5.68
C VAL A 1 3.50 -3.39 -5.61
N GLY A 2 2.75 -4.21 -6.35
CA GLY A 2 1.28 -4.16 -6.34
C GLY A 2 0.69 -5.05 -5.25
N LEU A 3 -0.25 -4.52 -4.47
CA LEU A 3 -0.98 -5.23 -3.41
C LEU A 3 -2.47 -5.23 -3.71
N LEU A 4 -3.04 -6.40 -3.97
CA LEU A 4 -4.48 -6.55 -4.16
C LEU A 4 -5.18 -6.59 -2.80
N ASN A 5 -5.90 -5.53 -2.46
CA ASN A 5 -6.56 -5.35 -1.17
C ASN A 5 -8.07 -5.61 -1.26
N VAL A 6 -8.45 -6.87 -1.45
CA VAL A 6 -9.87 -7.29 -1.52
C VAL A 6 -10.53 -7.08 -0.15
N ASP A 7 -11.65 -6.37 -0.12
CA ASP A 7 -12.45 -6.08 1.08
C ASP A 7 -11.66 -5.53 2.27
N GLY A 8 -10.56 -4.82 2.00
CA GLY A 8 -9.73 -4.23 3.06
C GLY A 8 -8.93 -5.24 3.88
N TYR A 9 -8.72 -6.46 3.38
CA TYR A 9 -7.95 -7.52 4.06
C TYR A 9 -6.56 -7.05 4.54
N TYR A 10 -5.89 -6.18 3.77
CA TYR A 10 -4.59 -5.62 4.10
C TYR A 10 -4.63 -4.23 4.74
N ASN A 11 -5.81 -3.71 5.13
CA ASN A 11 -5.90 -2.38 5.76
C ASN A 11 -5.06 -2.26 7.03
N SER A 12 -5.02 -3.31 7.86
CA SER A 12 -4.20 -3.32 9.08
C SER A 12 -2.71 -3.26 8.75
N LEU A 13 -2.26 -3.95 7.70
CA LEU A 13 -0.87 -3.91 7.25
C LEU A 13 -0.50 -2.53 6.69
N LEU A 14 -1.36 -1.97 5.84
CA LEU A 14 -1.17 -0.63 5.29
C LEU A 14 -1.11 0.41 6.42
N SER A 15 -2.03 0.34 7.38
CA SER A 15 -2.04 1.24 8.54
C SER A 15 -0.77 1.11 9.41
N PHE A 16 -0.22 -0.10 9.52
CA PHE A 16 1.05 -0.32 10.22
C PHE A 16 2.24 0.32 9.49
N VAL A 17 2.32 0.14 8.18
CA VAL A 17 3.34 0.81 7.34
C VAL A 17 3.19 2.32 7.44
N ASP A 18 1.96 2.82 7.42
CA ASP A 18 1.64 4.23 7.53
C ASP A 18 2.17 4.84 8.82
N LYS A 19 1.97 4.13 9.94
CA LYS A 19 2.46 4.52 11.25
C LYS A 19 3.99 4.47 11.33
N ALA A 20 4.62 3.46 10.75
CA ALA A 20 6.09 3.36 10.71
C ALA A 20 6.73 4.47 9.85
N VAL A 21 6.02 4.96 8.84
CA VAL A 21 6.43 6.15 8.06
C VAL A 21 6.30 7.43 8.90
N ASP A 22 5.17 7.59 9.61
CA ASP A 22 4.92 8.76 10.46
C ASP A 22 5.91 8.87 11.64
N GLU A 23 6.25 7.72 12.24
CA GLU A 23 7.27 7.62 13.30
C GLU A 23 8.71 7.79 12.78
N GLY A 24 8.91 7.92 11.45
CA GLY A 24 10.21 8.13 10.83
C GLY A 24 11.10 6.88 10.73
N PHE A 25 10.58 5.69 11.05
CA PHE A 25 11.27 4.42 10.84
C PHE A 25 11.39 4.06 9.36
N ILE A 26 10.44 4.50 8.54
CA ILE A 26 10.40 4.27 7.09
C ILE A 26 10.43 5.62 6.38
N SER A 27 11.33 5.78 5.40
CA SER A 27 11.36 6.98 4.57
C SER A 27 10.03 7.17 3.83
N GLN A 28 9.57 8.41 3.73
CA GLN A 28 8.32 8.77 3.04
C GLN A 28 8.28 8.28 1.59
N SER A 29 9.44 8.22 0.94
CA SER A 29 9.61 7.67 -0.42
C SER A 29 9.28 6.16 -0.49
N ALA A 30 9.52 5.43 0.60
CA ALA A 30 9.24 3.99 0.68
C ALA A 30 7.75 3.68 0.84
N ARG A 31 6.93 4.65 1.25
CA ARG A 31 5.47 4.49 1.28
C ARG A 31 4.87 4.27 -0.10
N HIS A 32 5.46 4.87 -1.13
CA HIS A 32 5.04 4.67 -2.52
C HIS A 32 5.44 3.31 -3.11
N ILE A 33 6.21 2.49 -2.37
CA ILE A 33 6.59 1.14 -2.83
C ILE A 33 5.38 0.22 -2.90
N ILE A 34 4.37 0.43 -2.05
CA ILE A 34 3.16 -0.40 -2.00
C ILE A 34 2.01 0.34 -2.67
N VAL A 35 1.65 -0.10 -3.87
CA VAL A 35 0.47 0.38 -4.58
C VAL A 35 -0.67 -0.59 -4.28
N SER A 36 -1.72 -0.13 -3.61
CA SER A 36 -2.89 -0.97 -3.30
C SER A 36 -4.11 -0.61 -4.16
N ALA A 37 -4.89 -1.63 -4.50
CA ALA A 37 -6.18 -1.47 -5.14
C ALA A 37 -7.13 -2.62 -4.75
N PRO A 38 -8.45 -2.37 -4.69
CA PRO A 38 -9.45 -3.38 -4.36
C PRO A 38 -9.68 -4.42 -5.46
N THR A 39 -9.33 -4.08 -6.71
CA THR A 39 -9.49 -4.98 -7.86
C THR A 39 -8.20 -5.12 -8.65
N ALA A 40 -8.01 -6.29 -9.27
CA ALA A 40 -6.83 -6.56 -10.10
C ALA A 40 -6.72 -5.59 -11.28
N LYS A 41 -7.85 -5.23 -11.89
CA LYS A 41 -7.90 -4.29 -13.02
C LYS A 41 -7.42 -2.89 -12.63
N GLU A 42 -7.82 -2.40 -11.45
CA GLU A 42 -7.32 -1.12 -10.94
C GLU A 42 -5.86 -1.21 -10.51
N LEU A 43 -5.43 -2.34 -9.95
CA LEU A 43 -4.04 -2.54 -9.55
C LEU A 43 -3.11 -2.45 -10.76
N VAL A 44 -3.45 -3.14 -11.85
CA VAL A 44 -2.66 -3.14 -13.09
C VAL A 44 -2.60 -1.72 -13.67
N ARG A 45 -3.74 -1.00 -13.73
CA ARG A 45 -3.77 0.40 -14.20
C ARG A 45 -2.91 1.37 -13.38
N LYS A 46 -2.72 1.11 -12.08
CA LYS A 46 -1.86 1.93 -11.22
C LYS A 46 -0.37 1.55 -11.32
N LEU A 47 -0.06 0.43 -11.95
CA LEU A 47 1.30 -0.06 -12.16
C LEU A 47 1.82 0.23 -13.58
N GLU A 48 0.93 0.49 -14.53
CA GLU A 48 1.25 1.11 -15.84
C GLU A 48 1.72 2.56 -15.67
#